data_AF-A0A257WI81-F1
#
_entry.id   AF-A0A257WI81-F1
#
_cell.length_a   1.000
_cell.length_b   1.000
_cell.length_c   1.000
_cell.angle_alpha   90.00
_cell.angle_beta   90.00
_cell.angle_gamma   90.00
#
_symmetry.space_group_name_H-M   'P 1'
#
loop_
_entity.id
_entity.type
_entity.pdbx_description
1 polymer ?
#
loop_
_entity_poly.entity_id
_entity_poly.type
_entity_poly.pdbx_seq_one_letter_code
_entity_poly.pdbx_strand_id
1 'polypeptide(L)'
;QWLGNSDHHIDFPGTLSARPRTYLDLLNGLAEDFLTHGFKRLVFLNGHGGNVTPGKQAVFELRQRHRSRSDLLLLFSTYWEFAKPWETLPDLVQRQMGHACEFETSMMQRIVPHLVKDVTKLQTVDFGFAFEPAYRGWITKERTVPGHIGSPQLATPEKGEHLFQSFSGGVIQFLERVIAWNGHSWDE
;
A
#
# COMPACT_ATOMS: atom_id res chain seq x y z
N GLN A 1 9.73 -7.48 -1.18
CA GLN A 1 10.36 -6.86 0.01
C GLN A 1 9.42 -7.07 1.17
N TRP A 2 9.87 -7.60 2.31
CA TRP A 2 8.98 -7.96 3.43
C TRP A 2 9.00 -6.96 4.60
N LEU A 3 10.13 -6.32 4.89
CA LEU A 3 10.31 -5.46 6.05
C LEU A 3 9.90 -4.00 5.75
N GLY A 4 8.67 -3.60 6.09
CA GLY A 4 8.22 -2.21 5.90
C GLY A 4 8.69 -1.24 6.98
N ASN A 5 8.34 0.04 6.80
CA ASN A 5 8.27 1.02 7.88
C ASN A 5 6.93 0.88 8.61
N SER A 6 6.95 0.26 9.78
CA SER A 6 5.77 -0.09 10.57
C SER A 6 5.88 0.41 12.01
N ASP A 7 6.63 1.50 12.26
CA ASP A 7 6.88 2.04 13.60
C ASP A 7 5.57 2.41 14.32
N HIS A 8 4.55 2.84 13.58
CA HIS A 8 3.22 3.10 14.13
C HIS A 8 2.54 1.86 14.75
N HIS A 9 2.98 0.64 14.39
CA HIS A 9 2.54 -0.63 14.98
C HIS A 9 3.51 -1.25 15.99
N ILE A 10 4.65 -0.61 16.30
CA ILE A 10 5.72 -1.22 17.15
C ILE A 10 5.23 -1.59 18.56
N ASP A 11 4.16 -0.93 18.97
CA ASP A 11 3.42 -1.10 20.20
C ASP A 11 2.69 -2.45 20.35
N PHE A 12 2.54 -3.19 19.26
CA PHE A 12 1.89 -4.50 19.19
C PHE A 12 2.97 -5.61 19.06
N PRO A 13 3.04 -6.58 20.00
CA PRO A 13 4.05 -7.64 19.96
C PRO A 13 4.02 -8.43 18.65
N GLY A 14 5.19 -8.63 18.07
CA GLY A 14 5.37 -9.32 16.78
C GLY A 14 5.67 -8.37 15.60
N THR A 15 5.43 -7.06 15.76
CA THR A 15 5.81 -6.08 14.74
C THR A 15 7.34 -5.94 14.65
N LEU A 16 7.86 -6.13 13.44
CA LEU A 16 9.22 -5.74 13.07
C LEU A 16 9.13 -4.57 12.10
N SER A 17 9.96 -3.56 12.32
CA SER A 17 9.92 -2.32 11.54
C SER A 17 11.32 -1.87 11.14
N ALA A 18 11.48 -1.49 9.87
CA ALA A 18 12.59 -0.66 9.46
C ALA A 18 12.29 0.80 9.84
N ARG A 19 13.24 1.45 10.52
CA ARG A 19 13.15 2.90 10.76
C ARG A 19 12.98 3.64 9.43
N PRO A 20 12.30 4.80 9.39
CA PRO A 20 11.96 5.47 8.13
C PRO A 20 13.17 5.73 7.23
N ARG A 21 14.30 6.18 7.81
CA ARG A 21 15.55 6.41 7.08
C ARG A 21 16.14 5.13 6.50
N THR A 22 16.16 4.04 7.29
CA THR A 22 16.65 2.74 6.82
C THR A 22 15.80 2.19 5.67
N TYR A 23 14.48 2.34 5.75
CA TYR A 23 13.59 1.93 4.67
C TYR A 23 13.78 2.79 3.40
N LEU A 24 13.94 4.10 3.57
CA LEU A 24 14.28 5.03 2.49
C LEU A 24 15.61 4.66 1.80
N ASP A 25 16.66 4.42 2.58
CA ASP A 25 17.98 4.04 2.08
C ASP A 25 17.93 2.70 1.33
N LEU A 26 17.14 1.74 1.83
CA LEU A 26 16.90 0.46 1.16
C LEU A 26 16.25 0.66 -0.22
N LEU A 27 15.17 1.46 -0.30
CA LEU A 27 14.49 1.72 -1.57
C LEU A 27 15.40 2.44 -2.56
N ASN A 28 16.13 3.46 -2.08
CA ASN A 28 17.10 4.20 -2.88
C ASN A 28 18.20 3.27 -3.42
N GLY A 29 18.81 2.46 -2.56
CA GLY A 29 19.86 1.51 -2.96
C GLY A 29 19.38 0.51 -4.01
N LEU A 30 18.21 -0.11 -3.79
CA LEU A 30 17.62 -1.03 -4.78
C LEU A 30 17.39 -0.34 -6.13
N ALA A 31 16.87 0.89 -6.14
CA ALA A 31 16.67 1.63 -7.38
C ALA A 31 18.01 1.94 -8.07
N GLU A 32 19.03 2.38 -7.34
CA GLU A 32 20.36 2.65 -7.90
C GLU A 32 20.97 1.40 -8.56
N ASP A 33 20.81 0.22 -7.96
CA ASP A 33 21.26 -1.04 -8.55
C ASP A 33 20.55 -1.30 -9.89
N PHE A 34 19.23 -1.12 -9.95
CA PHE A 34 18.49 -1.26 -11.21
C PHE A 34 18.90 -0.22 -12.26
N LEU A 35 19.08 1.04 -11.86
CA LEU A 35 19.54 2.10 -12.75
C LEU A 35 20.94 1.80 -13.29
N THR A 36 21.82 1.25 -12.46
CA THR A 36 23.18 0.81 -12.83
C THR A 36 23.13 -0.29 -13.89
N HIS A 37 22.17 -1.21 -13.78
CA HIS A 37 21.92 -2.25 -14.79
C HIS A 37 21.18 -1.76 -16.05
N GLY A 38 20.90 -0.45 -16.16
CA GLY A 38 20.29 0.15 -17.35
C GLY A 38 18.77 0.13 -17.38
N PHE A 39 18.10 -0.30 -16.31
CA PHE A 39 16.65 -0.15 -16.20
C PHE A 39 16.28 1.34 -16.12
N LYS A 40 15.16 1.70 -16.74
CA LYS A 40 14.73 3.09 -16.87
C LYS A 40 13.35 3.37 -16.28
N ARG A 41 12.54 2.32 -16.14
CA ARG A 41 11.17 2.38 -15.67
C ARG A 41 11.08 1.51 -14.42
N LEU A 42 10.95 2.15 -13.26
CA LEU A 42 10.89 1.47 -11.97
C LEU A 42 9.58 1.83 -11.27
N VAL A 43 8.85 0.80 -10.84
CA VAL A 43 7.60 0.93 -10.10
C VAL A 43 7.74 0.20 -8.78
N PHE A 44 7.68 0.94 -7.69
CA PHE A 44 7.48 0.37 -6.36
C PHE A 44 5.98 0.22 -6.12
N LEU A 45 5.47 -1.01 -6.17
CA LEU A 45 4.08 -1.33 -5.84
C LEU A 45 3.99 -1.73 -4.36
N ASN A 46 3.36 -0.88 -3.57
CA ASN A 46 3.25 -0.98 -2.13
C ASN A 46 1.97 -1.67 -1.67
N GLY A 47 2.04 -2.33 -0.51
CA GLY A 47 0.91 -2.95 0.18
C GLY A 47 0.83 -2.61 1.67
N HIS A 48 1.55 -1.60 2.16
CA HIS A 48 1.52 -1.19 3.57
C HIS A 48 1.45 0.33 3.74
N GLY A 49 0.48 0.83 4.52
CA GLY A 49 0.25 2.27 4.68
C GLY A 49 1.46 3.06 5.21
N GLY A 50 2.22 2.49 6.14
CA GLY A 50 3.43 3.15 6.69
C GLY A 50 4.54 3.39 5.67
N ASN A 51 4.56 2.62 4.58
CA ASN A 51 5.56 2.79 3.53
C ASN A 51 5.25 3.97 2.59
N VAL A 52 4.04 4.55 2.64
CA VAL A 52 3.60 5.54 1.66
C VAL A 52 4.47 6.80 1.69
N THR A 53 4.67 7.39 2.86
CA THR A 53 5.49 8.60 3.02
C THR A 53 6.95 8.37 2.62
N PRO A 54 7.67 7.39 3.20
CA PRO A 54 9.07 7.17 2.81
C PRO A 54 9.21 6.68 1.35
N GLY A 55 8.23 5.96 0.80
CA GLY A 55 8.23 5.53 -0.60
C GLY A 55 8.11 6.70 -1.58
N LYS A 56 7.20 7.64 -1.30
CA LYS A 56 7.11 8.91 -2.06
C LYS A 56 8.40 9.74 -1.95
N GLN A 57 8.99 9.80 -0.76
CA GLN A 57 10.28 10.47 -0.56
C GLN A 57 11.40 9.81 -1.38
N ALA A 58 11.46 8.47 -1.43
CA ALA A 58 12.48 7.73 -2.19
C ALA A 58 12.47 8.09 -3.68
N VAL A 59 11.31 8.02 -4.32
CA VAL A 59 11.21 8.33 -5.76
C VAL A 59 11.50 9.80 -6.04
N PHE A 60 11.11 10.71 -5.13
CA PHE A 60 11.48 12.13 -5.23
C PHE A 60 13.01 12.31 -5.15
N GLU A 61 13.67 11.76 -4.13
CA GLU A 61 15.12 11.87 -3.96
C GLU A 61 15.90 11.29 -5.14
N LEU A 62 15.52 10.09 -5.61
CA LEU A 62 16.13 9.46 -6.78
C LEU A 62 16.00 10.34 -8.01
N ARG A 63 14.80 10.90 -8.25
CA ARG A 63 14.59 11.81 -9.39
C ARG A 63 15.48 13.05 -9.27
N GLN A 64 15.62 13.63 -8.08
CA GLN A 64 16.48 14.79 -7.85
C GLN A 64 17.97 14.48 -8.03
N ARG A 65 18.41 13.27 -7.66
CA ARG A 65 19.80 12.80 -7.84
C ARG A 65 20.13 12.59 -9.31
N HIS A 66 19.20 12.00 -10.07
CA HIS A 66 19.33 11.74 -11.50
C HIS A 66 18.74 12.84 -12.38
N ARG A 67 18.73 14.11 -11.90
CA ARG A 67 18.05 15.24 -12.56
C ARG A 67 18.42 15.47 -14.03
N SER A 68 19.64 15.11 -14.43
CA SER A 68 20.13 15.22 -15.81
C SER A 68 19.58 14.15 -16.76
N ARG A 69 18.97 13.09 -16.25
CA ARG A 69 18.35 12.02 -17.04
C ARG A 69 16.88 12.35 -17.28
N SER A 70 16.50 12.52 -18.54
CA SER A 70 15.10 12.69 -18.96
C SER A 70 14.38 11.37 -19.24
N ASP A 71 15.11 10.28 -19.40
CA ASP A 71 14.60 8.97 -19.81
C ASP A 71 14.20 8.05 -18.64
N LEU A 72 14.06 8.60 -17.42
CA LEU A 72 13.70 7.83 -16.23
C LEU A 72 12.24 8.03 -15.82
N LEU A 73 11.54 6.92 -15.60
CA LEU A 73 10.22 6.87 -15.00
C LEU A 73 10.31 6.15 -13.67
N LEU A 74 10.27 6.92 -12.58
CA LEU A 74 10.42 6.43 -11.21
C LEU A 74 9.12 6.66 -10.46
N LEU A 75 8.42 5.58 -10.12
CA LEU A 75 7.07 5.63 -9.60
C LEU A 75 6.94 4.85 -8.30
N PHE A 76 6.15 5.39 -7.38
CA PHE A 76 5.69 4.70 -6.19
C PHE A 76 4.16 4.74 -6.20
N SER A 77 3.53 3.59 -6.06
CA SER A 77 2.08 3.51 -5.92
C SER A 77 1.70 2.40 -4.94
N THR A 78 0.44 2.40 -4.52
CA THR A 78 -0.09 1.42 -3.56
C THR A 78 -1.27 0.71 -4.19
N TYR A 79 -1.33 -0.63 -4.10
CA TYR A 79 -2.23 -1.42 -4.95
C TYR A 79 -3.72 -1.05 -4.81
N TRP A 80 -4.14 -0.63 -3.61
CA TRP A 80 -5.54 -0.31 -3.33
C TRP A 80 -6.00 1.05 -3.89
N GLU A 81 -5.09 1.86 -4.44
CA GLU A 81 -5.43 3.14 -5.06
C GLU A 81 -5.95 2.98 -6.50
N PHE A 82 -5.80 1.79 -7.10
CA PHE A 82 -6.08 1.56 -8.52
C PHE A 82 -7.51 1.11 -8.84
N ALA A 83 -8.36 0.91 -7.82
CA ALA A 83 -9.76 0.55 -8.03
C ALA A 83 -10.63 0.96 -6.85
N LYS A 84 -11.95 1.01 -7.11
CA LYS A 84 -12.98 1.24 -6.10
C LYS A 84 -13.94 0.04 -6.07
N PRO A 85 -13.51 -1.11 -5.49
CA PRO A 85 -14.25 -2.37 -5.57
C PRO A 85 -15.68 -2.30 -5.01
N TRP A 86 -15.96 -1.35 -4.10
CA TRP A 86 -17.32 -1.10 -3.58
C TRP A 86 -18.30 -0.54 -4.61
N GLU A 87 -17.82 -0.03 -5.75
CA GLU A 87 -18.69 0.41 -6.85
C GLU A 87 -19.24 -0.78 -7.64
N THR A 88 -18.55 -1.92 -7.62
CA THR A 88 -18.91 -3.14 -8.35
C THR A 88 -19.33 -4.31 -7.46
N LEU A 89 -19.18 -4.18 -6.14
CA LEU A 89 -19.59 -5.17 -5.15
C LEU A 89 -20.40 -4.51 -4.01
N PRO A 90 -21.75 -4.48 -4.11
CA PRO A 90 -22.60 -3.78 -3.14
C PRO A 90 -22.46 -4.27 -1.69
N ASP A 91 -22.15 -5.55 -1.49
CA ASP A 91 -22.00 -6.15 -0.16
C ASP A 91 -20.65 -5.85 0.50
N LEU A 92 -19.73 -5.18 -0.20
CA LEU A 92 -18.48 -4.66 0.36
C LEU A 92 -18.78 -3.37 1.12
N VAL A 93 -18.83 -3.44 2.45
CA VAL A 93 -19.32 -2.33 3.28
C VAL A 93 -18.28 -1.23 3.38
N GLN A 94 -17.01 -1.59 3.54
CA GLN A 94 -15.93 -0.63 3.65
C GLN A 94 -15.60 0.03 2.30
N ARG A 95 -15.35 1.35 2.31
CA ARG A 95 -15.10 2.17 1.09
C ARG A 95 -13.71 2.79 1.02
N GLN A 96 -12.82 2.41 1.92
CA GLN A 96 -11.44 2.88 1.95
C GLN A 96 -10.56 1.84 2.63
N MET A 97 -9.25 1.86 2.35
CA MET A 97 -8.31 0.92 2.98
C MET A 97 -8.10 1.28 4.46
N GLY A 98 -8.21 0.27 5.35
CA GLY A 98 -7.92 0.36 6.78
C GLY A 98 -6.67 -0.41 7.16
N HIS A 99 -6.73 -1.15 8.27
CA HIS A 99 -5.67 -2.08 8.68
C HIS A 99 -6.25 -3.33 9.31
N ALA A 100 -5.80 -4.51 8.87
CA ALA A 100 -6.46 -5.79 9.12
C ALA A 100 -7.99 -5.69 8.92
N CYS A 101 -8.38 -4.96 7.88
CA CYS A 101 -9.76 -4.53 7.66
C CYS A 101 -10.55 -5.57 6.86
N GLU A 102 -11.79 -5.23 6.45
CA GLU A 102 -12.60 -6.08 5.58
C GLU A 102 -11.83 -6.51 4.33
N PHE A 103 -11.05 -5.60 3.72
CA PHE A 103 -10.35 -5.86 2.46
C PHE A 103 -9.22 -6.87 2.66
N GLU A 104 -8.28 -6.57 3.55
CA GLU A 104 -7.11 -7.41 3.80
C GLU A 104 -7.52 -8.78 4.33
N THR A 105 -8.49 -8.83 5.25
CA THR A 105 -8.98 -10.10 5.81
C THR A 105 -9.64 -10.95 4.72
N SER A 106 -10.46 -10.36 3.85
CA SER A 106 -11.11 -11.08 2.74
C SER A 106 -10.07 -11.65 1.77
N MET A 107 -9.09 -10.83 1.38
CA MET A 107 -7.99 -11.26 0.50
C MET A 107 -7.17 -12.39 1.13
N MET A 108 -6.83 -12.30 2.42
CA MET A 108 -6.10 -13.34 3.14
C MET A 108 -6.90 -14.64 3.29
N GLN A 109 -8.20 -14.56 3.57
CA GLN A 109 -9.09 -15.72 3.59
C GLN A 109 -9.12 -16.42 2.23
N ARG A 110 -8.96 -15.68 1.13
CA ARG A 110 -8.93 -16.24 -0.22
C ARG A 110 -7.61 -16.93 -0.57
N ILE A 111 -6.46 -16.37 -0.20
CA ILE A 111 -5.14 -16.91 -0.61
C ILE A 111 -4.55 -17.91 0.38
N VAL A 112 -4.72 -17.67 1.68
CA VAL A 112 -4.10 -18.46 2.75
C VAL A 112 -5.05 -18.56 3.96
N PRO A 113 -6.24 -19.16 3.81
CA PRO A 113 -7.28 -19.17 4.83
C PRO A 113 -6.83 -19.71 6.19
N HIS A 114 -5.92 -20.69 6.18
CA HIS A 114 -5.39 -21.31 7.41
C HIS A 114 -4.55 -20.36 8.29
N LEU A 115 -4.13 -19.20 7.77
CA LEU A 115 -3.45 -18.16 8.55
C LEU A 115 -4.41 -17.12 9.14
N VAL A 116 -5.69 -17.14 8.76
CA VAL A 116 -6.70 -16.20 9.27
C VAL A 116 -7.41 -16.84 10.46
N LYS A 117 -7.29 -16.21 11.63
CA LYS A 117 -8.03 -16.62 12.84
C LYS A 117 -9.50 -16.23 12.74
N ASP A 118 -10.33 -16.74 13.65
CA ASP A 118 -11.74 -16.36 13.72
C ASP A 118 -11.89 -14.86 14.02
N VAL A 119 -12.45 -14.13 13.05
CA VAL A 119 -12.71 -12.67 13.11
C VAL A 119 -14.19 -12.35 13.34
N THR A 120 -15.07 -13.35 13.40
CA THR A 120 -16.53 -13.16 13.39
C THR A 120 -17.07 -12.37 14.59
N LYS A 121 -16.35 -12.41 15.71
CA LYS A 121 -16.70 -11.70 16.97
C LYS A 121 -16.09 -10.31 17.08
N LEU A 122 -15.21 -9.92 16.14
CA LEU A 122 -14.60 -8.60 16.17
C LEU A 122 -15.64 -7.51 15.89
N GLN A 123 -15.48 -6.37 16.56
CA GLN A 123 -16.29 -5.19 16.33
C GLN A 123 -15.61 -4.29 15.30
N THR A 124 -16.41 -3.51 14.57
CA THR A 124 -15.87 -2.46 13.71
C THR A 124 -15.12 -1.42 14.54
N VAL A 125 -13.94 -1.03 14.06
CA VAL A 125 -13.19 0.10 14.59
C VAL A 125 -13.18 1.20 13.54
N ASP A 126 -13.74 2.36 13.87
CA ASP A 126 -13.80 3.48 12.94
C ASP A 126 -12.41 4.05 12.65
N PHE A 127 -12.28 4.73 11.50
CA PHE A 127 -11.01 5.26 10.99
C PHE A 127 -10.41 6.40 11.85
N GLY A 128 -11.20 6.92 12.79
CA GLY A 128 -10.87 8.08 13.62
C GLY A 128 -11.07 9.41 12.89
N PHE A 129 -10.68 10.51 13.54
CA PHE A 129 -10.82 11.87 13.02
C PHE A 129 -9.52 12.35 12.37
N ALA A 130 -9.63 12.85 11.14
CA ALA A 130 -8.57 13.59 10.46
C ALA A 130 -8.35 14.98 11.12
N PHE A 131 -7.17 15.57 10.93
CA PHE A 131 -6.86 16.92 11.40
C PHE A 131 -6.73 17.88 10.22
N GLU A 132 -7.82 18.02 9.45
CA GLU A 132 -7.82 18.79 8.21
C GLU A 132 -7.53 20.29 8.46
N PRO A 133 -6.79 20.99 7.56
CA PRO A 133 -6.22 20.50 6.30
C PRO A 133 -4.80 19.93 6.45
N ALA A 134 -4.36 19.60 7.67
CA ALA A 134 -2.99 19.18 7.95
C ALA A 134 -2.85 17.66 8.11
N TYR A 135 -1.63 17.17 7.89
CA TYR A 135 -1.32 15.79 8.18
C TYR A 135 -1.09 15.58 9.67
N ARG A 136 -1.91 14.73 10.29
CA ARG A 136 -1.73 14.31 11.68
C ARG A 136 -0.79 13.11 11.75
N GLY A 137 0.29 13.22 12.53
CA GLY A 137 1.07 12.06 12.98
C GLY A 137 0.28 11.24 14.00
N TRP A 138 0.45 9.93 14.00
CA TRP A 138 -0.31 9.01 14.86
C TRP A 138 0.45 7.71 15.09
N ILE A 139 0.08 7.01 16.15
CA ILE A 139 0.43 5.61 16.41
C ILE A 139 -0.83 4.75 16.44
N THR A 140 -0.72 3.46 16.13
CA THR A 140 -1.89 2.59 16.02
C THR A 140 -2.65 2.48 17.34
N LYS A 141 -1.96 2.53 18.50
CA LYS A 141 -2.61 2.55 19.82
C LYS A 141 -3.53 3.74 20.07
N GLU A 142 -3.35 4.87 19.39
CA GLU A 142 -4.28 6.00 19.49
C GLU A 142 -5.59 5.75 18.72
N ARG A 143 -5.59 4.82 17.77
CA ARG A 143 -6.73 4.55 16.88
C ARG A 143 -7.49 3.30 17.26
N THR A 144 -6.81 2.30 17.81
CA THR A 144 -7.39 0.98 18.03
C THR A 144 -6.74 0.26 19.20
N VAL A 145 -7.58 -0.41 19.98
CA VAL A 145 -7.18 -1.37 21.02
C VAL A 145 -6.93 -2.77 20.42
N PRO A 146 -7.82 -3.35 19.60
CA PRO A 146 -7.62 -4.70 19.04
C PRO A 146 -6.53 -4.78 17.96
N GLY A 147 -6.07 -3.64 17.43
CA GLY A 147 -5.02 -3.57 16.42
C GLY A 147 -5.55 -3.33 15.01
N HIS A 148 -6.78 -3.75 14.69
CA HIS A 148 -7.41 -3.47 13.39
C HIS A 148 -8.12 -2.11 13.34
N ILE A 149 -8.31 -1.60 12.13
CA ILE A 149 -9.09 -0.41 11.79
C ILE A 149 -9.98 -0.79 10.60
N GLY A 150 -11.30 -0.74 10.78
CA GLY A 150 -12.29 -1.23 9.83
C GLY A 150 -13.10 -2.41 10.35
N SER A 151 -13.67 -3.20 9.42
CA SER A 151 -14.66 -4.25 9.71
C SER A 151 -14.23 -5.66 9.25
N PRO A 152 -13.20 -6.29 9.87
CA PRO A 152 -12.75 -7.63 9.48
C PRO A 152 -13.82 -8.73 9.60
N GLN A 153 -14.78 -8.57 10.51
CA GLN A 153 -15.87 -9.53 10.71
C GLN A 153 -16.82 -9.64 9.52
N LEU A 154 -16.77 -8.69 8.58
CA LEU A 154 -17.56 -8.70 7.33
C LEU A 154 -16.83 -9.38 6.17
N ALA A 155 -15.59 -9.81 6.39
CA ALA A 155 -14.76 -10.41 5.36
C ALA A 155 -15.25 -11.79 4.92
N THR A 156 -15.14 -12.05 3.62
CA THR A 156 -15.38 -13.39 3.05
C THR A 156 -14.33 -13.70 1.97
N PRO A 157 -14.04 -15.00 1.69
CA PRO A 157 -13.16 -15.38 0.59
C PRO A 157 -13.62 -14.85 -0.79
N GLU A 158 -14.94 -14.79 -1.02
CA GLU A 158 -15.53 -14.32 -2.28
C GLU A 158 -15.29 -12.82 -2.49
N LYS A 159 -15.44 -12.02 -1.42
CA LYS A 159 -15.00 -10.61 -1.43
C LYS A 159 -13.51 -10.52 -1.74
N GLY A 160 -12.70 -11.43 -1.20
CA GLY A 160 -11.26 -11.51 -1.44
C GLY A 160 -10.94 -11.69 -2.92
N GLU A 161 -11.59 -12.63 -3.60
CA GLU A 161 -11.43 -12.83 -5.04
C GLU A 161 -11.80 -11.58 -5.85
N HIS A 162 -12.93 -10.95 -5.53
CA HIS A 162 -13.34 -9.71 -6.20
C HIS A 162 -12.32 -8.59 -6.01
N LEU A 163 -11.83 -8.40 -4.77
CA LEU A 163 -10.82 -7.40 -4.45
C LEU A 163 -9.53 -7.63 -5.24
N PHE A 164 -9.06 -8.88 -5.34
CA PHE A 164 -7.88 -9.21 -6.15
C PHE A 164 -8.11 -8.85 -7.62
N GLN A 165 -9.25 -9.22 -8.21
CA GLN A 165 -9.55 -8.92 -9.61
C GLN A 165 -9.63 -7.41 -9.85
N SER A 166 -10.33 -6.66 -8.99
CA SER A 166 -10.45 -5.21 -9.12
C SER A 166 -9.09 -4.50 -9.03
N PHE A 167 -8.32 -4.78 -7.97
CA PHE A 167 -7.04 -4.09 -7.78
C PHE A 167 -5.99 -4.52 -8.80
N SER A 168 -5.89 -5.82 -9.11
CA SER A 168 -4.94 -6.30 -10.12
C SER A 168 -5.28 -5.78 -11.51
N GLY A 169 -6.56 -5.71 -11.88
CA GLY A 169 -7.00 -5.10 -13.15
C GLY A 169 -6.56 -3.64 -13.28
N GLY A 170 -6.76 -2.84 -12.24
CA GLY A 170 -6.28 -1.44 -12.21
C GLY A 170 -4.76 -1.32 -12.26
N VAL A 171 -4.04 -2.19 -11.55
CA VAL A 171 -2.57 -2.24 -11.59
C VAL A 171 -2.06 -2.63 -12.98
N ILE A 172 -2.71 -3.57 -13.66
CA ILE A 172 -2.34 -4.00 -15.04
C ILE A 172 -2.47 -2.80 -15.99
N GLN A 173 -3.61 -2.11 -15.98
CA GLN A 173 -3.82 -0.92 -16.83
C GLN A 173 -2.77 0.16 -16.55
N PHE A 174 -2.42 0.37 -15.28
CA PHE A 174 -1.35 1.28 -14.91
C PHE A 174 0.02 0.83 -15.45
N LEU A 175 0.38 -0.44 -15.32
CA LEU A 175 1.66 -0.96 -15.82
C LEU A 175 1.72 -0.93 -17.35
N GLU A 176 0.61 -1.14 -18.06
CA GLU A 176 0.53 -0.96 -19.51
C GLU A 176 0.86 0.48 -19.91
N ARG A 177 0.34 1.48 -19.19
CA ARG A 177 0.71 2.90 -19.39
C ARG A 177 2.19 3.15 -19.12
N VAL A 178 2.74 2.55 -18.05
CA VAL A 178 4.18 2.64 -17.73
C VAL A 178 5.02 2.06 -18.87
N ILE A 179 4.63 0.93 -19.45
CA ILE A 179 5.32 0.30 -20.59
C ILE A 179 5.23 1.20 -21.83
N ALA A 180 4.06 1.78 -22.09
CA ALA A 180 3.80 2.64 -23.24
C ALA A 180 4.51 4.01 -23.16
N TRP A 181 4.92 4.45 -21.95
CA TRP A 181 5.56 5.74 -21.74
C TRP A 181 6.77 5.96 -22.66
N ASN A 182 6.69 7.03 -23.45
CA ASN A 182 7.63 7.37 -24.52
C ASN A 182 8.83 8.22 -24.07
N GLY A 183 8.95 8.53 -22.79
CA GLY A 183 10.04 9.35 -22.24
C GLY A 183 9.77 10.86 -22.17
N HIS A 184 8.62 11.34 -22.66
CA HIS A 184 8.38 12.78 -22.86
C HIS A 184 7.08 13.29 -22.23
N SER A 185 5.98 12.53 -22.28
CA SER A 185 4.67 12.96 -21.77
C SER A 185 4.31 12.25 -20.44
N TRP A 186 3.69 13.00 -19.52
CA TRP A 186 3.14 12.46 -18.26
C TRP A 186 1.63 12.22 -18.35
N ASP A 187 0.99 12.71 -19.41
CA ASP A 187 -0.46 12.86 -19.55
C ASP A 187 -1.10 11.88 -20.55
N GLU A 188 -0.39 10.82 -20.97
CA GLU A 188 -0.93 9.75 -21.83
C GLU A 188 -1.46 8.55 -21.03
#